data_AF-A0A2B8A022-F1
#
_entry.id   AF-A0A2B8A022-F1
#
_cell.length_a   1.000
_cell.length_b   1.000
_cell.length_c   1.000
_cell.angle_alpha   90.00
_cell.angle_beta   90.00
_cell.angle_gamma   90.00
#
_symmetry.space_group_name_H-M   'P 1'
#
loop_
_entity.id
_entity.type
_entity.pdbx_description
1 polymer ?
#
loop_
_entity_poly.entity_id
_entity_poly.type
_entity_poly.pdbx_seq_one_letter_code
_entity_poly.pdbx_strand_id
1 'polypeptide(L)'
;MPKEFKKLDKLISALLSAHPSKILTSDAAKVRAFGEPIDINRIKLFEKLYDALADKLFSDYMDKNTAPKSYRNFGFFESYFSNYIEGTRFEVEEAKQIIDTQTPLPTRDEDSHDMLGTYNIVSNRKEMSVCPTDANHFLDLLKYRHSV
;
A
#
# COMPACT_ATOMS: atom_id res chain seq x y z
N MET A 1 -13.30 46.39 -3.02
CA MET A 1 -12.04 45.78 -2.53
C MET A 1 -12.01 45.54 -1.01
N PRO A 2 -12.38 46.49 -0.12
CA PRO A 2 -12.28 46.27 1.34
C PRO A 2 -13.22 45.19 1.88
N LYS A 3 -14.39 44.99 1.26
CA LYS A 3 -15.38 43.97 1.67
C LYS A 3 -14.94 42.57 1.26
N GLU A 4 -14.43 42.43 0.05
CA GLU A 4 -13.91 41.20 -0.52
C GLU A 4 -12.69 40.72 0.28
N PHE A 5 -11.77 41.64 0.60
CA PHE A 5 -10.63 41.36 1.47
C PHE A 5 -11.07 40.88 2.86
N LYS A 6 -12.01 41.58 3.52
CA LYS A 6 -12.55 41.16 4.83
C LYS A 6 -13.23 39.78 4.79
N LYS A 7 -13.86 39.43 3.66
CA LYS A 7 -14.46 38.10 3.48
C LYS A 7 -13.39 37.03 3.33
N LEU A 8 -12.37 37.29 2.52
CA LEU A 8 -11.25 36.38 2.31
C LEU A 8 -10.45 36.15 3.59
N ASP A 9 -10.11 37.20 4.32
CA ASP A 9 -9.38 37.16 5.59
C ASP A 9 -10.10 36.26 6.61
N LYS A 10 -11.42 36.45 6.78
CA LYS A 10 -12.24 35.58 7.65
C LYS A 10 -12.21 34.11 7.24
N LEU A 11 -12.26 33.81 5.94
CA LEU A 11 -12.20 32.42 5.44
C LEU A 11 -10.84 31.79 5.72
N ILE A 12 -9.76 32.53 5.49
CA ILE A 12 -8.39 32.05 5.76
C ILE A 12 -8.19 31.83 7.27
N SER A 13 -8.59 32.77 8.12
CA SER A 13 -8.49 32.62 9.58
C SER A 13 -9.30 31.42 10.11
N ALA A 14 -10.47 31.17 9.51
CA ALA A 14 -11.31 30.02 9.87
C ALA A 14 -10.67 28.68 9.46
N LEU A 15 -10.03 28.62 8.28
CA LEU A 15 -9.34 27.44 7.79
C LEU A 15 -8.04 27.13 8.57
N LEU A 16 -7.39 28.15 9.11
CA LEU A 16 -6.18 28.02 9.93
C LEU A 16 -6.48 27.72 11.41
N SER A 17 -7.73 27.41 11.76
CA SER A 17 -8.19 27.13 13.13
C SER A 17 -7.94 28.26 14.14
N ALA A 18 -7.62 29.47 13.68
CA ALA A 18 -7.35 30.63 14.54
C ALA A 18 -8.65 31.17 15.19
N HIS A 19 -9.81 30.93 14.57
CA HIS A 19 -11.12 31.22 15.13
C HIS A 19 -12.17 30.19 14.69
N PRO A 20 -12.92 29.55 15.61
CA PRO A 20 -14.01 28.64 15.26
C PRO A 20 -15.12 29.47 14.63
N SER A 21 -15.33 29.32 13.32
CA SER A 21 -16.38 30.07 12.65
C SER A 21 -17.29 29.14 11.86
N LYS A 22 -18.60 29.28 12.11
CA LYS A 22 -19.69 28.60 11.40
C LYS A 22 -19.81 29.05 9.92
N ILE A 23 -18.81 29.76 9.39
CA ILE A 23 -18.81 30.32 8.04
C ILE A 23 -18.32 29.30 7.01
N LEU A 24 -17.62 28.25 7.45
CA LEU A 24 -17.14 27.17 6.58
C LEU A 24 -18.30 26.23 6.27
N THR A 25 -18.67 26.18 4.99
CA THR A 25 -19.82 25.40 4.53
C THR A 25 -19.43 24.09 3.88
N SER A 26 -18.27 24.03 3.20
CA SER A 26 -17.79 22.79 2.58
C SER A 26 -17.22 21.83 3.62
N ASP A 27 -17.46 20.54 3.43
CA ASP A 27 -17.01 19.54 4.39
C ASP A 27 -15.49 19.50 4.47
N ALA A 28 -14.78 19.58 3.34
CA ALA A 28 -13.31 19.69 3.31
C ALA A 28 -12.77 20.83 4.18
N ALA A 29 -13.44 21.99 4.17
CA ALA A 29 -13.03 23.15 4.96
C ALA A 29 -13.27 22.93 6.45
N LYS A 30 -14.39 22.28 6.82
CA LYS A 30 -14.70 21.94 8.21
C LYS A 30 -13.65 20.97 8.77
N VAL A 31 -13.41 19.84 8.11
CA VAL A 31 -12.46 18.81 8.62
C VAL A 31 -11.04 19.37 8.70
N ARG A 32 -10.63 20.19 7.73
CA ARG A 32 -9.35 20.93 7.78
C ARG A 32 -9.24 21.84 9.00
N ALA A 33 -10.29 22.60 9.32
CA ALA A 33 -10.30 23.46 10.50
C ALA A 33 -10.32 22.68 11.83
N PHE A 34 -10.76 21.42 11.81
CA PHE A 34 -10.68 20.51 12.96
C PHE A 34 -9.33 19.80 13.10
N GLY A 35 -8.37 20.05 12.21
CA GLY A 35 -7.04 19.44 12.25
C GLY A 35 -6.93 18.08 11.57
N GLU A 36 -8.01 17.59 10.95
CA GLU A 36 -8.05 16.33 10.21
C GLU A 36 -8.38 16.60 8.73
N PRO A 37 -7.48 17.26 7.98
CA PRO A 37 -7.74 17.56 6.57
C PRO A 37 -7.88 16.27 5.76
N ILE A 38 -8.96 16.17 5.00
CA ILE A 38 -9.22 15.06 4.08
C ILE A 38 -9.20 15.52 2.63
N ASP A 39 -8.73 14.65 1.74
CA ASP A 39 -8.85 14.86 0.30
C ASP A 39 -10.18 14.29 -0.20
N ILE A 40 -11.19 15.17 -0.32
CA ILE A 40 -12.52 14.81 -0.81
C ILE A 40 -12.49 14.25 -2.23
N ASN A 41 -11.57 14.72 -3.09
CA ASN A 41 -11.48 14.21 -4.45
C ASN A 41 -10.97 12.77 -4.44
N ARG A 42 -10.04 12.45 -3.54
CA ARG A 42 -9.55 11.08 -3.36
C ARG A 42 -10.64 10.15 -2.82
N ILE A 43 -11.45 10.61 -1.86
CA ILE A 43 -12.59 9.82 -1.34
C ILE A 43 -13.54 9.45 -2.46
N LYS A 44 -13.93 10.41 -3.30
CA LYS A 44 -14.81 10.16 -4.46
C LYS A 44 -14.24 9.12 -5.43
N LEU A 45 -12.93 9.11 -5.64
CA LEU A 45 -12.28 8.09 -6.47
C LEU A 45 -12.35 6.70 -5.83
N PHE A 46 -12.16 6.61 -4.52
CA PHE A 46 -12.26 5.35 -3.78
C PHE A 46 -13.70 4.82 -3.73
N GLU A 47 -14.69 5.69 -3.53
CA GLU A 47 -16.12 5.32 -3.61
C GLU A 47 -16.45 4.77 -5.00
N LYS A 48 -16.03 5.45 -6.07
CA LYS A 48 -16.24 4.97 -7.43
C LYS A 48 -15.56 3.62 -7.71
N LEU A 49 -14.36 3.41 -7.17
CA LEU A 49 -13.68 2.13 -7.28
C LEU A 49 -14.43 1.04 -6.51
N TYR A 50 -14.88 1.34 -5.29
CA TYR A 50 -15.68 0.43 -4.48
C TYR A 50 -16.94 0.01 -5.23
N ASP A 51 -17.73 0.95 -5.76
CA ASP A 51 -18.96 0.65 -6.52
C ASP A 51 -18.64 -0.28 -7.71
N ALA A 52 -17.58 0.03 -8.47
CA ALA A 52 -17.17 -0.76 -9.63
C ALA A 52 -16.68 -2.19 -9.28
N LEU A 53 -16.21 -2.41 -8.05
CA LEU A 53 -15.76 -3.71 -7.56
C LEU A 53 -16.90 -4.48 -6.88
N ALA A 54 -17.76 -3.80 -6.12
CA ALA A 54 -18.88 -4.38 -5.39
C ALA A 54 -19.91 -5.02 -6.33
N ASP A 55 -20.12 -4.41 -7.51
CA ASP A 55 -21.03 -4.93 -8.54
C ASP A 55 -20.45 -6.11 -9.35
N LYS A 56 -19.22 -6.55 -9.07
CA LYS A 56 -18.54 -7.61 -9.82
C LYS A 56 -18.37 -8.89 -9.01
N LEU A 57 -18.83 -10.00 -9.58
CA LEU A 57 -18.43 -11.34 -9.16
C LEU A 57 -17.09 -11.68 -9.82
N PHE A 58 -16.04 -11.81 -9.00
CA PHE A 58 -14.75 -12.31 -9.44
C PHE A 58 -14.75 -13.82 -9.38
N SER A 59 -14.24 -14.47 -10.43
CA SER A 59 -14.04 -15.92 -10.40
C SER A 59 -13.00 -16.28 -9.35
N ASP A 60 -13.29 -17.31 -8.56
CA ASP A 60 -12.30 -17.88 -7.66
C ASP A 60 -11.28 -18.68 -8.47
N TYR A 61 -10.00 -18.34 -8.31
CA TYR A 61 -8.90 -19.01 -8.98
C TYR A 61 -8.11 -19.78 -7.95
N MET A 62 -8.39 -21.08 -7.86
CA MET A 62 -7.67 -21.98 -6.96
C MET A 62 -6.18 -22.02 -7.30
N ASP A 63 -5.34 -21.90 -6.28
CA ASP A 63 -3.90 -22.06 -6.40
C ASP A 63 -3.57 -23.48 -6.89
N LYS A 64 -2.95 -23.55 -8.07
CA LYS A 64 -2.53 -24.82 -8.69
C LYS A 64 -1.25 -25.38 -8.06
N ASN A 65 -0.49 -24.56 -7.34
CA ASN A 65 0.80 -24.92 -6.77
C ASN A 65 0.63 -25.65 -5.43
N THR A 66 -0.06 -26.78 -5.39
CA THR A 66 -0.40 -27.47 -4.12
C THR A 66 0.80 -28.10 -3.41
N ALA A 67 1.85 -28.49 -4.14
CA ALA A 67 3.04 -29.08 -3.54
C ALA A 67 3.96 -28.01 -2.91
N PRO A 68 4.69 -28.31 -1.82
CA PRO A 68 5.62 -27.35 -1.20
C PRO A 68 6.67 -26.82 -2.18
N LYS A 69 7.21 -27.69 -3.04
CA LYS A 69 8.23 -27.32 -4.04
C LYS A 69 7.66 -26.37 -5.10
N SER A 70 6.47 -26.67 -5.65
CA SER A 70 5.83 -25.79 -6.64
C SER A 70 5.50 -24.43 -6.04
N TYR A 71 5.04 -24.38 -4.78
CA TYR A 71 4.72 -23.13 -4.10
C TYR A 71 5.95 -22.25 -3.87
N ARG A 72 7.07 -22.85 -3.42
CA ARG A 72 8.34 -22.12 -3.28
C ARG A 72 8.86 -21.61 -4.62
N ASN A 73 8.79 -22.43 -5.67
CA ASN A 73 9.15 -22.00 -7.03
C ASN A 73 8.27 -20.83 -7.51
N PHE A 74 6.98 -20.86 -7.20
CA PHE A 74 6.08 -19.75 -7.50
C PHE A 74 6.49 -18.48 -6.73
N GLY A 75 6.79 -18.60 -5.43
CA GLY A 75 7.31 -17.49 -4.63
C GLY A 75 8.63 -16.89 -5.15
N PHE A 76 9.50 -17.70 -5.76
CA PHE A 76 10.69 -17.20 -6.46
C PHE A 76 10.32 -16.26 -7.62
N PHE A 77 9.38 -16.67 -8.47
CA PHE A 77 8.94 -15.84 -9.59
C PHE A 77 8.20 -14.58 -9.15
N GLU A 78 7.37 -14.67 -8.11
CA GLU A 78 6.70 -13.50 -7.53
C GLU A 78 7.72 -12.47 -7.03
N SER A 79 8.72 -12.91 -6.26
CA SER A 79 9.79 -12.03 -5.79
C SER A 79 10.61 -11.44 -6.94
N TYR A 80 11.03 -12.27 -7.89
CA TYR A 80 11.81 -11.84 -9.05
C TYR A 80 11.07 -10.79 -9.88
N PHE A 81 9.80 -11.04 -10.21
CA PHE A 81 9.04 -10.14 -11.08
C PHE A 81 8.56 -8.88 -10.37
N SER A 82 8.27 -8.90 -9.05
CA SER A 82 7.98 -7.68 -8.29
C SER A 82 9.15 -6.70 -8.38
N ASN A 83 10.37 -7.19 -8.12
CA ASN A 83 11.58 -6.40 -8.24
C ASN A 83 11.82 -5.93 -9.69
N TYR A 84 11.60 -6.80 -10.67
CA TYR A 84 11.80 -6.48 -12.08
C TYR A 84 10.90 -5.33 -12.56
N ILE A 85 9.63 -5.30 -12.15
CA ILE A 85 8.71 -4.21 -12.53
C ILE A 85 9.00 -2.90 -11.81
N GLU A 86 9.63 -2.96 -10.64
CA GLU A 86 10.09 -1.79 -9.87
C GLU A 86 11.38 -1.18 -10.44
N GLY A 87 12.08 -1.91 -11.32
CA GLY A 87 13.29 -1.46 -12.02
C GLY A 87 14.54 -2.24 -11.64
N THR A 88 14.47 -3.10 -10.63
CA THR A 88 15.56 -3.94 -10.14
C THR A 88 15.69 -5.21 -10.98
N ARG A 89 16.76 -5.28 -11.80
CA ARG A 89 16.96 -6.36 -12.77
C ARG A 89 18.13 -7.24 -12.38
N PHE A 90 17.86 -8.48 -11.98
CA PHE A 90 18.87 -9.52 -11.80
C PHE A 90 18.85 -10.46 -13.01
N GLU A 91 20.00 -11.03 -13.36
CA GLU A 91 19.98 -12.27 -14.14
C GLU A 91 19.26 -13.35 -13.34
N VAL A 92 18.54 -14.25 -14.02
CA VAL A 92 17.74 -15.29 -13.34
C VAL A 92 18.63 -16.16 -12.43
N GLU A 93 19.87 -16.43 -12.86
CA GLU A 93 20.82 -17.22 -12.07
C GLU A 93 21.36 -16.47 -10.85
N GLU A 94 21.54 -15.14 -10.93
CA GLU A 94 21.89 -14.32 -9.77
C GLU A 94 20.76 -14.32 -8.75
N ALA A 95 19.51 -14.15 -9.21
CA ALA A 95 18.35 -14.19 -8.35
C ALA A 95 18.21 -15.55 -7.67
N LYS A 96 18.39 -16.63 -8.44
CA LYS A 96 18.37 -18.00 -7.92
C LYS A 96 19.47 -18.22 -6.89
N GLN A 97 20.68 -17.69 -7.12
CA GLN A 97 21.78 -17.79 -6.18
C GLN A 97 21.44 -17.10 -4.85
N ILE A 98 20.86 -15.90 -4.87
CA ILE A 98 20.45 -15.18 -3.64
C ILE A 98 19.47 -16.04 -2.83
N ILE A 99 18.47 -16.62 -3.50
CA ILE A 99 17.46 -17.45 -2.83
C ILE A 99 18.04 -18.78 -2.33
N ASP A 100 18.86 -19.47 -3.13
CA ASP A 100 19.45 -20.76 -2.73
C ASP A 100 20.43 -20.61 -1.57
N THR A 101 21.21 -19.52 -1.56
CA THR A 101 22.22 -19.25 -0.52
C THR A 101 21.65 -18.52 0.68
N GLN A 102 20.43 -17.97 0.58
CA GLN A 102 19.83 -17.09 1.59
C GLN A 102 20.77 -15.92 1.95
N THR A 103 21.57 -15.47 0.99
CA THR A 103 22.63 -14.49 1.22
C THR A 103 22.54 -13.41 0.14
N PRO A 104 22.39 -12.12 0.54
CA PRO A 104 22.43 -10.98 -0.37
C PRO A 104 23.74 -10.91 -1.15
N LEU A 105 23.70 -10.39 -2.38
CA LEU A 105 24.92 -10.13 -3.14
C LEU A 105 25.58 -8.84 -2.61
N PRO A 106 26.86 -8.86 -2.20
CA PRO A 106 27.52 -7.68 -1.62
C PRO A 106 27.55 -6.45 -2.54
N THR A 107 27.57 -6.66 -3.86
CA THR A 107 27.59 -5.59 -4.86
C THR A 107 26.22 -4.95 -5.07
N ARG A 108 25.14 -5.57 -4.56
CA ARG A 108 23.74 -5.18 -4.74
C ARG A 108 22.94 -5.49 -3.48
N ASP A 109 23.45 -5.04 -2.34
CA ASP A 109 22.99 -5.44 -1.02
C ASP A 109 21.51 -5.10 -0.80
N GLU A 110 21.11 -3.84 -1.02
CA GLU A 110 19.71 -3.38 -0.89
C GLU A 110 18.75 -4.17 -1.80
N ASP A 111 19.01 -4.20 -3.11
CA ASP A 111 18.19 -4.95 -4.08
C ASP A 111 18.06 -6.44 -3.73
N SER A 112 19.15 -7.05 -3.24
CA SER A 112 19.17 -8.48 -2.90
C SER A 112 18.42 -8.74 -1.59
N HIS A 113 18.50 -7.80 -0.64
CA HIS A 113 17.72 -7.82 0.58
C HIS A 113 16.22 -7.73 0.28
N ASP A 114 15.79 -6.81 -0.57
CA ASP A 114 14.38 -6.63 -0.94
C ASP A 114 13.81 -7.88 -1.62
N MET A 115 14.56 -8.46 -2.56
CA MET A 115 14.16 -9.71 -3.24
C MET A 115 14.10 -10.89 -2.26
N LEU A 116 15.09 -11.02 -1.36
CA LEU A 116 15.12 -12.11 -0.38
C LEU A 116 13.98 -11.96 0.65
N GLY A 117 13.74 -10.75 1.14
CA GLY A 117 12.64 -10.44 2.07
C GLY A 117 11.28 -10.77 1.46
N THR A 118 11.05 -10.32 0.23
CA THR A 118 9.83 -10.65 -0.53
C THR A 118 9.65 -12.16 -0.65
N TYR A 119 10.69 -12.89 -1.09
CA TYR A 119 10.66 -14.34 -1.23
C TYR A 119 10.32 -15.05 0.08
N ASN A 120 10.91 -14.64 1.20
CA ASN A 120 10.70 -15.25 2.50
C ASN A 120 9.25 -15.15 2.97
N ILE A 121 8.55 -14.08 2.61
CA ILE A 121 7.14 -13.87 2.91
C ILE A 121 6.29 -14.70 1.95
N VAL A 122 6.44 -14.51 0.63
CA VAL A 122 5.52 -15.11 -0.36
C VAL A 122 5.70 -16.62 -0.51
N SER A 123 6.88 -17.16 -0.18
CA SER A 123 7.12 -18.62 -0.18
C SER A 123 6.59 -19.32 1.09
N ASN A 124 6.17 -18.56 2.11
CA ASN A 124 5.61 -19.09 3.34
C ASN A 124 4.08 -19.21 3.26
N ARG A 125 3.60 -20.40 2.89
CA ARG A 125 2.16 -20.68 2.76
C ARG A 125 1.37 -20.39 4.04
N LYS A 126 1.95 -20.65 5.22
CA LYS A 126 1.25 -20.40 6.49
C LYS A 126 1.02 -18.91 6.67
N GLU A 127 2.05 -18.10 6.42
CA GLU A 127 1.95 -16.64 6.49
C GLU A 127 0.96 -16.09 5.46
N MET A 128 1.07 -16.53 4.20
CA MET A 128 0.19 -16.08 3.11
C MET A 128 -1.26 -16.55 3.24
N SER A 129 -1.55 -17.53 4.11
CA SER A 129 -2.92 -17.95 4.42
C SER A 129 -3.64 -17.02 5.40
N VAL A 130 -2.94 -16.08 6.03
CA VAL A 130 -3.52 -15.14 6.99
C VAL A 130 -4.21 -14.00 6.24
N CYS A 131 -5.54 -13.94 6.34
CA CYS A 131 -6.37 -12.86 5.84
C CYS A 131 -6.73 -11.90 7.00
N PRO A 132 -6.59 -10.58 6.82
CA PRO A 132 -6.98 -9.62 7.84
C PRO A 132 -8.48 -9.71 8.15
N THR A 133 -8.82 -9.59 9.43
CA THR A 133 -10.20 -9.60 9.93
C THR A 133 -10.84 -8.22 9.93
N ASP A 134 -10.01 -7.18 9.96
CA ASP A 134 -10.39 -5.78 10.02
C ASP A 134 -9.23 -4.89 9.54
N ALA A 135 -9.48 -3.58 9.45
CA ALA A 135 -8.51 -2.61 8.96
C ALA A 135 -7.26 -2.47 9.85
N ASN A 136 -7.39 -2.59 11.17
CA ASN A 136 -6.23 -2.46 12.06
C ASN A 136 -5.34 -3.70 11.94
N HIS A 137 -5.93 -4.89 11.93
CA HIS A 137 -5.22 -6.14 11.70
C HIS A 137 -4.52 -6.13 10.33
N PHE A 138 -5.14 -5.57 9.28
CA PHE A 138 -4.49 -5.39 7.99
C PHE A 138 -3.22 -4.52 8.08
N LEU A 139 -3.29 -3.38 8.79
CA LEU A 139 -2.13 -2.51 9.00
C LEU A 139 -1.03 -3.20 9.81
N ASP A 140 -1.40 -4.00 10.81
CA ASP A 140 -0.44 -4.76 11.61
C ASP A 140 0.26 -5.83 10.78
N LEU A 141 -0.48 -6.58 9.95
CA LEU A 141 0.09 -7.54 9.00
C LEU A 141 1.04 -6.86 8.01
N LEU A 142 0.66 -5.69 7.47
CA LEU A 142 1.53 -4.94 6.55
C LEU A 142 2.85 -4.55 7.21
N LYS A 143 2.83 -3.99 8.43
CA LYS A 143 4.03 -3.60 9.17
C LYS A 143 4.92 -4.79 9.50
N TYR A 144 4.31 -5.89 9.96
CA TYR A 144 5.03 -7.11 10.26
C TYR A 144 5.76 -7.64 9.02
N ARG A 145 5.05 -7.75 7.89
CA ARG A 145 5.63 -8.24 6.63
C ARG A 145 6.72 -7.31 6.08
N HIS A 146 6.66 -6.00 6.33
CA HIS A 146 7.71 -5.07 5.89
C HIS A 146 8.91 -4.98 6.85
N SER A 147 8.89 -5.65 8.00
CA SER A 147 10.03 -5.67 8.93
C SER A 147 11.06 -6.76 8.64
N VAL A 148 10.79 -7.60 7.62
CA VAL A 148 11.60 -8.76 7.23
C VAL A 148 12.81 -8.32 6.41
#